data_AF-A0A940FIC8-F1
#
_entry.id   AF-A0A940FIC8-F1
#
_cell.length_a   1.000
_cell.length_b   1.000
_cell.length_c   1.000
_cell.angle_alpha   90.00
_cell.angle_beta   90.00
_cell.angle_gamma   90.00
#
_symmetry.space_group_name_H-M   'P 1'
#
loop_
_entity.id
_entity.type
_entity.pdbx_description
1 polymer ?
#
loop_
_entity_poly.entity_id
_entity_poly.type
_entity_poly.pdbx_seq_one_letter_code
_entity_poly.pdbx_strand_id
1 'polypeptide(L)'
;MSSTYSPNFLFEPPPAPSSDGSIPFGPDDFASRIIQLLPQAWFNDAAKAPGGNLWAIVSGFATSDADIYTRIGALGRSLRLNSAETLEDLAVIAKDFFGASLPPLDGESPDAYRNRIGLRLFLPGGTRDALRVALTRLLGQAPVIVEPWNPGDCGAWDGPLGWDGPGLWGDLDLPWQGFVQTKRPSSSIAADGPVIGAWDGLAGWDQSFLGFNDALRSQITPDSVVYDAINAVKPEGVTVWVQLS
;
A
#
# COMPACT_ATOMS: atom_id res chain seq x y z
N MET A 1 -28.03 -10.49 -36.26
CA MET A 1 -26.68 -10.03 -35.92
C MET A 1 -26.83 -8.97 -34.83
N SER A 2 -26.77 -9.41 -33.57
CA SER A 2 -26.94 -8.53 -32.40
C SER A 2 -25.58 -7.89 -32.09
N SER A 3 -25.44 -6.61 -32.40
CA SER A 3 -24.31 -5.79 -31.96
C SER A 3 -24.56 -5.37 -30.51
N THR A 4 -23.97 -6.11 -29.56
CA THR A 4 -23.81 -5.63 -28.20
C THR A 4 -22.65 -4.64 -28.18
N TYR A 5 -22.99 -3.36 -28.24
CA TYR A 5 -22.06 -2.27 -27.95
C TYR A 5 -21.77 -2.29 -26.44
N SER A 6 -20.58 -2.74 -26.05
CA SER A 6 -20.13 -2.72 -24.66
C SER A 6 -19.66 -1.29 -24.33
N PRO A 7 -20.20 -0.62 -23.29
CA PRO A 7 -19.88 0.76 -22.96
C PRO A 7 -18.52 0.95 -22.25
N ASN A 8 -17.67 -0.08 -22.19
CA ASN A 8 -16.44 -0.09 -21.39
C ASN A 8 -15.15 0.27 -22.17
N PHE A 9 -15.24 1.07 -23.23
CA PHE A 9 -14.08 1.35 -24.11
C PHE A 9 -12.98 2.25 -23.49
N LEU A 10 -13.17 2.79 -22.29
CA LEU A 10 -12.29 3.84 -21.76
C LEU A 10 -11.24 3.39 -20.73
N PHE A 11 -11.29 2.17 -20.18
CA PHE A 11 -10.40 1.78 -19.07
C PHE A 11 -10.03 0.29 -18.99
N GLU A 12 -10.14 -0.49 -20.07
CA GLU A 12 -9.51 -1.81 -20.09
C GLU A 12 -8.00 -1.67 -20.31
N PRO A 13 -7.16 -2.46 -19.62
CA PRO A 13 -5.73 -2.52 -19.92
C PRO A 13 -5.56 -2.87 -21.41
N PRO A 14 -4.47 -2.40 -22.07
CA PRO A 14 -4.25 -2.71 -23.47
C PRO A 14 -4.37 -4.23 -23.69
N PRO A 15 -5.15 -4.69 -24.67
CA PRO A 15 -5.37 -6.11 -24.89
C PRO A 15 -4.04 -6.82 -25.15
N ALA A 16 -3.98 -8.08 -24.72
CA ALA A 16 -2.82 -8.93 -24.98
C ALA A 16 -2.50 -8.98 -26.49
N PRO A 17 -1.22 -9.13 -26.87
CA PRO A 17 -0.84 -9.32 -28.27
C PRO A 17 -1.68 -10.42 -28.91
N SER A 18 -2.18 -10.17 -30.12
CA SER A 18 -2.96 -11.17 -30.84
C SER A 18 -2.10 -12.39 -31.15
N SER A 19 -2.75 -13.52 -31.48
CA SER A 19 -2.09 -14.80 -31.76
C SER A 19 -1.06 -14.76 -32.90
N ASP A 20 -1.04 -13.69 -33.69
CA ASP A 20 -0.08 -13.43 -34.77
C ASP A 20 1.17 -12.63 -34.32
N GLY A 21 1.26 -12.28 -33.03
CA GLY A 21 2.36 -11.49 -32.48
C GLY A 21 2.26 -10.00 -32.76
N SER A 22 1.20 -9.52 -33.43
CA SER A 22 0.95 -8.09 -33.54
C SER A 22 0.45 -7.57 -32.19
N ILE A 23 1.06 -6.47 -31.74
CA ILE A 23 0.59 -5.78 -30.54
C ILE A 23 -0.62 -4.98 -30.99
N PRO A 24 -1.85 -5.27 -30.52
CA PRO A 24 -2.98 -4.38 -30.80
C PRO A 24 -2.58 -2.99 -30.29
N PHE A 25 -2.77 -1.97 -31.12
CA PHE A 25 -2.31 -0.59 -30.88
C PHE A 25 -0.80 -0.33 -31.02
N GLY A 26 -0.06 -1.17 -31.76
CA GLY A 26 1.30 -0.86 -32.23
C GLY A 26 1.32 0.12 -33.43
N PRO A 27 2.50 0.65 -33.81
CA PRO A 27 2.61 1.61 -34.92
C PRO A 27 2.01 1.09 -36.24
N ASP A 28 2.17 -0.19 -36.56
CA ASP A 28 1.63 -0.78 -37.79
C ASP A 28 0.10 -0.95 -37.77
N ASP A 29 -0.50 -1.18 -36.59
CA ASP A 29 -1.97 -1.22 -36.42
C ASP A 29 -2.55 0.18 -36.63
N PHE A 30 -1.96 1.21 -36.02
CA PHE A 30 -2.36 2.60 -36.24
C PHE A 30 -2.15 3.01 -37.70
N ALA A 31 -1.05 2.63 -38.34
CA ALA A 31 -0.80 2.94 -39.74
C ALA A 31 -1.86 2.31 -40.65
N SER A 32 -2.20 1.05 -40.41
CA SER A 32 -3.25 0.33 -41.12
C SER A 32 -4.62 1.00 -40.96
N ARG A 33 -4.97 1.43 -39.74
CA ARG A 33 -6.23 2.14 -39.46
C ARG A 33 -6.29 3.52 -40.14
N ILE A 34 -5.21 4.29 -40.10
CA ILE A 34 -5.14 5.59 -40.78
C ILE A 34 -5.34 5.40 -42.29
N ILE A 35 -4.68 4.41 -42.90
CA ILE A 35 -4.82 4.11 -44.34
C ILE A 35 -6.25 3.69 -44.70
N GLN A 36 -6.94 2.96 -43.81
CA GLN A 36 -8.35 2.59 -44.03
C GLN A 36 -9.29 3.80 -44.00
N LEU A 37 -8.95 4.86 -43.27
CA LEU A 37 -9.72 6.11 -43.22
C LEU A 37 -9.50 7.01 -44.45
N LEU A 38 -8.40 6.82 -45.19
CA LEU A 38 -8.12 7.59 -46.40
C LEU A 38 -9.00 7.09 -47.57
N PRO A 39 -9.40 7.98 -48.50
CA PRO A 39 -10.16 7.58 -49.68
C PRO A 39 -9.40 6.55 -50.51
N GLN A 40 -10.01 5.38 -50.70
CA GLN A 40 -9.35 4.22 -51.31
C GLN A 40 -8.89 4.48 -52.76
N ALA A 41 -9.55 5.41 -53.47
CA ALA A 41 -9.24 5.74 -54.86
C ALA A 41 -8.04 6.69 -55.06
N TRP A 42 -7.54 7.33 -54.00
CA TRP A 42 -6.47 8.34 -54.12
C TRP A 42 -5.07 7.75 -54.23
N PHE A 43 -4.90 6.51 -53.79
CA PHE A 43 -3.62 5.83 -53.73
C PHE A 43 -3.76 4.41 -54.25
N ASN A 44 -2.73 3.92 -54.94
CA ASN A 44 -2.68 2.53 -55.36
C ASN A 44 -2.30 1.61 -54.20
N ASP A 45 -2.51 0.31 -54.36
CA ASP A 45 -2.27 -0.67 -53.29
C ASP A 45 -0.79 -0.77 -52.91
N ALA A 46 0.12 -0.55 -53.87
CA ALA A 46 1.56 -0.53 -53.63
C ALA A 46 2.00 0.63 -52.71
N ALA A 47 1.38 1.81 -52.82
CA ALA A 47 1.66 2.94 -51.93
C ALA A 47 1.14 2.70 -50.51
N LYS A 48 0.01 1.99 -50.38
CA LYS A 48 -0.66 1.67 -49.11
C LYS A 48 -0.03 0.48 -48.37
N ALA A 49 0.67 -0.42 -49.06
CA ALA A 49 1.28 -1.59 -48.43
C ALA A 49 2.48 -1.21 -47.53
N PRO A 50 2.85 -2.05 -46.54
CA PRO A 50 4.07 -1.87 -45.77
C PRO A 50 5.30 -1.66 -46.67
N GLY A 51 6.04 -0.58 -46.44
CA GLY A 51 7.18 -0.17 -47.28
C GLY A 51 6.83 0.74 -48.47
N GLY A 52 5.54 1.02 -48.71
CA GLY A 52 5.09 1.99 -49.70
C GLY A 52 5.29 3.45 -49.26
N ASN A 53 5.28 4.39 -50.22
CA ASN A 53 5.51 5.81 -49.94
C ASN A 53 4.45 6.43 -49.01
N LEU A 54 3.17 6.06 -49.18
CA LEU A 54 2.12 6.54 -48.29
C LEU A 54 2.24 5.90 -46.91
N TRP A 55 2.54 4.59 -46.86
CA TRP A 55 2.82 3.91 -45.61
C TRP A 55 3.91 4.62 -44.81
N ALA A 56 5.03 4.98 -45.43
CA ALA A 56 6.13 5.67 -44.75
C ALA A 56 5.73 7.02 -44.13
N ILE A 57 4.90 7.81 -44.81
CA ILE A 57 4.39 9.09 -44.28
C ILE A 57 3.45 8.83 -43.10
N VAL A 58 2.52 7.88 -43.26
CA VAL A 58 1.53 7.53 -42.24
C VAL A 58 2.19 6.92 -40.99
N SER A 59 3.24 6.11 -41.16
CA SER A 59 3.96 5.48 -40.05
C SER A 59 4.54 6.50 -39.07
N GLY A 60 4.92 7.71 -39.52
CA GLY A 60 5.39 8.78 -38.62
C GLY A 60 4.29 9.26 -37.65
N PHE A 61 3.07 9.47 -38.17
CA PHE A 61 1.91 9.79 -37.35
C PHE A 61 1.50 8.62 -36.48
N ALA A 62 1.46 7.41 -37.05
CA ALA A 62 1.08 6.19 -36.35
C ALA A 62 1.99 5.87 -35.16
N THR A 63 3.28 6.16 -35.26
CA THR A 63 4.23 6.03 -34.15
C THR A 63 3.88 7.01 -33.02
N SER A 64 3.56 8.26 -33.36
CA SER A 64 3.16 9.26 -32.37
C SER A 64 1.84 8.89 -31.68
N ASP A 65 0.88 8.36 -32.43
CA ASP A 65 -0.40 7.88 -31.89
C ASP A 65 -0.21 6.67 -30.97
N ALA A 66 0.64 5.72 -31.36
CA ALA A 66 0.99 4.56 -30.54
C ALA A 66 1.66 4.97 -29.21
N ASP A 67 2.56 5.96 -29.26
CA ASP A 67 3.22 6.51 -28.07
C ASP A 67 2.22 7.19 -27.14
N ILE A 68 1.32 8.02 -27.67
CA ILE A 68 0.27 8.68 -26.88
C ILE A 68 -0.65 7.63 -26.24
N TYR A 69 -1.08 6.63 -27.00
CA TYR A 69 -1.94 5.57 -26.51
C TYR A 69 -1.28 4.76 -25.39
N THR A 70 0.00 4.42 -25.55
CA THR A 70 0.79 3.74 -24.52
C THR A 70 0.87 4.56 -23.23
N ARG A 71 1.06 5.88 -23.34
CA ARG A 71 1.10 6.80 -22.19
C ARG A 71 -0.26 6.91 -21.49
N ILE A 72 -1.36 6.99 -22.24
CA ILE A 72 -2.71 6.99 -21.66
C ILE A 72 -2.95 5.69 -20.89
N GLY A 73 -2.54 4.55 -21.45
CA GLY A 73 -2.63 3.25 -20.79
C GLY A 73 -1.80 3.18 -19.50
N ALA A 74 -0.58 3.71 -19.52
CA ALA A 74 0.28 3.79 -18.34
C ALA A 74 -0.36 4.68 -17.25
N LEU A 75 -0.84 5.87 -17.62
CA LEU A 75 -1.53 6.77 -16.70
C LEU A 75 -2.77 6.09 -16.08
N GLY A 76 -3.57 5.40 -16.89
CA GLY A 76 -4.73 4.65 -16.42
C GLY A 76 -4.39 3.61 -15.34
N ARG A 77 -3.21 2.98 -15.44
CA ARG A 77 -2.71 2.04 -14.41
C ARG A 77 -2.29 2.77 -13.13
N SER A 78 -1.64 3.92 -13.23
CA SER A 78 -1.25 4.76 -12.09
C SER A 78 -2.43 5.32 -11.28
N LEU A 79 -3.65 5.38 -11.85
CA LEU A 79 -4.83 5.94 -11.18
C LEU A 79 -5.51 4.99 -10.18
N ARG A 80 -5.14 3.71 -10.12
CA ARG A 80 -5.79 2.73 -9.23
C ARG A 80 -4.76 1.98 -8.40
N LEU A 81 -5.06 1.80 -7.11
CA LEU A 81 -4.17 1.13 -6.16
C LEU A 81 -3.67 -0.24 -6.64
N ASN A 82 -4.56 -1.05 -7.22
CA ASN A 82 -4.25 -2.41 -7.65
C ASN A 82 -3.41 -2.49 -8.92
N SER A 83 -3.41 -1.44 -9.76
CA SER A 83 -2.68 -1.43 -11.03
C SER A 83 -1.48 -0.50 -11.05
N ALA A 84 -1.31 0.36 -10.05
CA ALA A 84 -0.15 1.23 -9.95
C ALA A 84 1.13 0.40 -9.82
N GLU A 85 2.11 0.64 -10.70
CA GLU A 85 3.31 -0.19 -10.84
C GLU A 85 4.48 0.34 -10.02
N THR A 86 4.60 1.67 -9.88
CA THR A 86 5.76 2.31 -9.24
C THR A 86 5.47 2.78 -7.82
N LEU A 87 6.52 2.97 -7.02
CA LEU A 87 6.40 3.58 -5.69
C LEU A 87 5.89 5.02 -5.74
N GLU A 88 6.25 5.76 -6.79
CA GLU A 88 5.87 7.15 -6.98
C GLU A 88 4.36 7.28 -7.22
N ASP A 89 3.80 6.42 -8.09
CA ASP A 89 2.35 6.34 -8.31
C ASP A 89 1.62 6.01 -7.00
N LEU A 90 2.11 5.00 -6.27
CA LEU A 90 1.54 4.59 -4.99
C LEU A 90 1.68 5.68 -3.93
N ALA A 91 2.75 6.47 -3.95
CA ALA A 91 2.95 7.57 -3.02
C ALA A 91 1.96 8.72 -3.27
N VAL A 92 1.64 9.01 -4.53
CA VAL A 92 0.57 9.96 -4.87
C VAL A 92 -0.77 9.45 -4.37
N ILE A 93 -1.12 8.18 -4.63
CA ILE A 93 -2.36 7.57 -4.13
C ILE A 93 -2.41 7.63 -2.59
N ALA A 94 -1.33 7.23 -1.92
CA ALA A 94 -1.27 7.25 -0.45
C ALA A 94 -1.44 8.67 0.10
N LYS A 95 -0.89 9.68 -0.59
CA LYS A 95 -1.01 11.08 -0.19
C LYS A 95 -2.45 11.59 -0.26
N ASP A 96 -3.26 11.12 -1.20
CA ASP A 96 -4.67 11.51 -1.29
C ASP A 96 -5.49 11.01 -0.09
N PHE A 97 -5.17 9.83 0.46
CA PHE A 97 -5.89 9.25 1.61
C PHE A 97 -5.29 9.58 2.97
N PHE A 98 -3.96 9.66 3.05
CA PHE A 98 -3.22 9.75 4.30
C PHE A 98 -2.36 11.02 4.42
N GLY A 99 -2.34 11.88 3.41
CA GLY A 99 -1.44 13.03 3.38
C GLY A 99 0.02 12.59 3.52
N ALA A 100 0.74 13.19 4.47
CA ALA A 100 2.14 12.86 4.73
C ALA A 100 2.34 11.71 5.74
N SER A 101 1.26 11.09 6.26
CA SER A 101 1.37 10.13 7.37
C SER A 101 1.69 8.70 6.94
N LEU A 102 1.78 8.42 5.64
CA LEU A 102 2.14 7.11 5.12
C LEU A 102 3.12 7.23 3.93
N PRO A 103 4.36 7.69 4.14
CA PRO A 103 5.38 7.68 3.09
C PRO A 103 5.91 6.26 2.85
N PRO A 104 6.47 5.96 1.66
CA PRO A 104 7.20 4.72 1.41
C PRO A 104 8.41 4.61 2.36
N LEU A 105 8.73 3.38 2.78
CA LEU A 105 9.93 3.11 3.59
C LEU A 105 11.16 2.94 2.69
N ASP A 106 12.34 3.20 3.23
CA ASP A 106 13.60 2.99 2.51
C ASP A 106 13.75 1.53 2.09
N GLY A 107 13.91 1.29 0.78
CA GLY A 107 14.03 -0.06 0.21
C GLY A 107 12.71 -0.85 0.12
N GLU A 108 11.56 -0.24 0.38
CA GLU A 108 10.25 -0.91 0.25
C GLU A 108 9.92 -1.20 -1.22
N SER A 109 9.41 -2.40 -1.53
CA SER A 109 8.96 -2.73 -2.89
C SER A 109 7.55 -2.15 -3.17
N PRO A 110 7.19 -1.90 -4.44
CA PRO A 110 5.83 -1.45 -4.79
C PRO A 110 4.73 -2.36 -4.23
N ASP A 111 4.92 -3.68 -4.26
CA ASP A 111 3.94 -4.63 -3.74
C ASP A 111 3.79 -4.55 -2.21
N ALA A 112 4.90 -4.42 -1.48
CA ALA A 112 4.87 -4.26 -0.03
C ALA A 112 4.16 -2.95 0.36
N TYR A 113 4.47 -1.86 -0.35
CA TYR A 113 3.85 -0.57 -0.10
C TYR A 113 2.36 -0.56 -0.45
N ARG A 114 1.96 -1.17 -1.57
CA ARG A 114 0.55 -1.35 -1.95
C ARG A 114 -0.22 -2.12 -0.87
N ASN A 115 0.36 -3.20 -0.36
CA ASN A 115 -0.25 -3.96 0.73
C ASN A 115 -0.39 -3.11 2.00
N ARG A 116 0.63 -2.32 2.36
CA ARG A 116 0.58 -1.42 3.51
C ARG A 116 -0.50 -0.34 3.37
N ILE A 117 -0.64 0.25 2.19
CA ILE A 117 -1.72 1.18 1.85
C ILE A 117 -3.08 0.49 2.00
N GLY A 118 -3.28 -0.66 1.37
CA GLY A 118 -4.55 -1.40 1.44
C GLY A 118 -4.93 -1.81 2.86
N LEU A 119 -3.96 -2.30 3.64
CA LEU A 119 -4.16 -2.67 5.04
C LEU A 119 -4.59 -1.48 5.89
N ARG A 120 -4.08 -0.27 5.61
CA ARG A 120 -4.43 0.94 6.36
C ARG A 120 -5.75 1.55 5.90
N LEU A 121 -6.07 1.44 4.61
CA LEU A 121 -7.32 1.94 4.03
C LEU A 121 -8.53 1.16 4.54
N PHE A 122 -8.36 -0.14 4.74
CA PHE A 122 -9.40 -1.06 5.19
C PHE A 122 -9.14 -1.60 6.60
N LEU A 123 -8.30 -0.92 7.39
CA LEU A 123 -8.12 -1.30 8.78
C LEU A 123 -9.47 -1.05 9.47
N PRO A 124 -10.14 -2.08 10.02
CA PRO A 124 -11.28 -1.81 10.88
C PRO A 124 -10.81 -0.88 12.00
N GLY A 125 -11.64 0.10 12.34
CA GLY A 125 -11.37 1.07 13.40
C GLY A 125 -12.53 1.09 14.39
N GLY A 126 -12.30 1.70 15.55
CA GLY A 126 -13.29 1.93 16.57
C GLY A 126 -13.75 0.68 17.34
N THR A 127 -13.04 -0.44 17.23
CA THR A 127 -13.42 -1.69 17.91
C THR A 127 -12.24 -2.30 18.67
N ARG A 128 -12.56 -3.15 19.66
CA ARG A 128 -11.56 -3.96 20.36
C ARG A 128 -10.74 -4.84 19.42
N ASP A 129 -11.40 -5.42 18.41
CA ASP A 129 -10.73 -6.33 17.49
C ASP A 129 -9.78 -5.59 16.53
N ALA A 130 -10.17 -4.39 16.09
CA ALA A 130 -9.28 -3.49 15.36
C ALA A 130 -7.98 -3.22 16.11
N LEU A 131 -8.09 -2.88 17.40
CA LEU A 131 -6.95 -2.63 18.29
C LEU A 131 -6.07 -3.88 18.45
N ARG A 132 -6.70 -5.03 18.66
CA ARG A 132 -6.02 -6.33 18.74
C ARG A 132 -5.24 -6.62 17.45
N VAL A 133 -5.88 -6.52 16.29
CA VAL A 133 -5.26 -6.78 14.98
C VAL A 133 -4.11 -5.82 14.71
N ALA A 134 -4.31 -4.52 14.94
CA ALA A 134 -3.27 -3.50 14.71
C ALA A 134 -2.02 -3.77 15.54
N LEU A 135 -2.18 -4.00 16.84
CA LEU A 135 -1.06 -4.29 17.75
C LEU A 135 -0.43 -5.66 17.50
N THR A 136 -1.23 -6.67 17.14
CA THR A 136 -0.71 -8.01 16.80
C THR A 136 0.14 -7.95 15.53
N ARG A 137 -0.27 -7.19 14.52
CA ARG A 137 0.52 -6.99 13.29
C ARG A 137 1.80 -6.22 13.56
N LEU A 138 1.73 -5.20 14.41
CA LEU A 138 2.88 -4.37 14.76
C LEU A 138 3.92 -5.14 15.59
N LEU A 139 3.47 -5.91 16.58
CA LEU A 139 4.33 -6.49 17.61
C LEU A 139 4.50 -8.01 17.45
N GLY A 140 3.73 -8.66 16.59
CA GLY A 140 3.71 -10.13 16.47
C GLY A 140 3.09 -10.85 17.67
N GLN A 141 2.46 -10.14 18.60
CA GLN A 141 1.80 -10.70 19.77
C GLN A 141 0.52 -9.92 20.07
N ALA A 142 -0.56 -10.63 20.39
CA ALA A 142 -1.81 -10.01 20.74
C ALA A 142 -1.72 -9.30 22.10
N PRO A 143 -2.21 -8.05 22.20
CA PRO A 143 -2.27 -7.33 23.47
C PRO A 143 -3.34 -7.91 24.39
N VAL A 144 -3.20 -7.67 25.70
CA VAL A 144 -4.30 -7.81 26.65
C VAL A 144 -5.08 -6.50 26.64
N ILE A 145 -6.38 -6.56 26.35
CA ILE A 145 -7.27 -5.40 26.29
C ILE A 145 -8.35 -5.59 27.34
N VAL A 146 -8.60 -4.57 28.16
CA VAL A 146 -9.58 -4.58 29.25
C VAL A 146 -10.50 -3.38 29.12
N GLU A 147 -11.79 -3.63 29.07
CA GLU A 147 -12.87 -2.65 29.05
C GLU A 147 -13.59 -2.71 30.41
N PRO A 148 -13.48 -1.69 31.29
CA PRO A 148 -13.99 -1.74 32.67
C PRO A 148 -15.50 -1.96 32.79
N TRP A 149 -16.27 -1.61 31.77
CA TRP A 149 -17.72 -1.86 31.71
C TRP A 149 -18.07 -3.22 31.10
N ASN A 150 -17.10 -4.02 30.66
CA ASN A 150 -17.32 -5.29 30.00
C ASN A 150 -17.22 -6.45 31.01
N PRO A 151 -18.33 -7.15 31.31
CA PRO A 151 -18.32 -8.29 32.22
C PRO A 151 -17.41 -9.44 31.76
N GLY A 152 -17.13 -9.54 30.45
CA GLY A 152 -16.20 -10.55 29.93
C GLY A 152 -14.75 -10.33 30.35
N ASP A 153 -14.36 -9.09 30.67
CA ASP A 153 -13.01 -8.75 31.11
C ASP A 153 -12.89 -8.68 32.63
N CYS A 154 -13.91 -8.13 33.29
CA CYS A 154 -13.88 -7.80 34.71
C CYS A 154 -14.72 -8.74 35.59
N GLY A 155 -15.48 -9.63 34.96
CA GLY A 155 -16.40 -10.53 35.64
C GLY A 155 -17.76 -9.93 35.95
N ALA A 156 -18.66 -10.80 36.40
CA ALA A 156 -20.01 -10.44 36.85
C ALA A 156 -20.49 -11.43 37.90
N TRP A 157 -21.49 -11.00 38.68
CA TRP A 157 -22.24 -11.91 39.55
C TRP A 157 -22.80 -13.07 38.72
N ASP A 158 -22.65 -14.30 39.22
CA ASP A 158 -22.93 -15.55 38.48
C ASP A 158 -22.09 -15.79 37.20
N GLY A 159 -20.94 -15.11 37.07
CA GLY A 159 -19.91 -15.33 36.03
C GLY A 159 -18.51 -15.53 36.64
N PRO A 160 -17.44 -15.59 35.82
CA PRO A 160 -16.06 -15.56 36.33
C PRO A 160 -15.87 -14.27 37.11
N LEU A 161 -15.72 -14.33 38.42
CA LEU A 161 -15.66 -13.14 39.28
C LEU A 161 -14.42 -13.23 40.16
N GLY A 162 -13.65 -12.15 40.22
CA GLY A 162 -12.41 -12.06 41.02
C GLY A 162 -12.64 -11.86 42.51
N TRP A 163 -13.66 -12.51 43.10
CA TRP A 163 -13.90 -12.42 44.54
C TRP A 163 -12.79 -13.19 45.26
N ASP A 164 -12.06 -12.52 46.15
CA ASP A 164 -10.94 -13.09 46.91
C ASP A 164 -9.85 -13.77 46.06
N GLY A 165 -9.67 -13.34 44.80
CA GLY A 165 -8.67 -13.87 43.88
C GLY A 165 -8.06 -12.82 42.95
N PRO A 166 -6.95 -13.12 42.26
CA PRO A 166 -6.40 -12.25 41.23
C PRO A 166 -7.40 -12.10 40.08
N GLY A 167 -7.80 -10.88 39.80
CA GLY A 167 -8.80 -10.58 38.77
C GLY A 167 -8.84 -9.09 38.45
N LEU A 168 -9.41 -8.76 37.29
CA LEU A 168 -9.66 -7.39 36.88
C LEU A 168 -10.99 -6.94 37.49
N TRP A 169 -11.04 -5.74 38.05
CA TRP A 169 -12.26 -5.14 38.59
C TRP A 169 -12.80 -4.11 37.61
N GLY A 170 -14.10 -4.18 37.37
CA GLY A 170 -14.81 -3.28 36.46
C GLY A 170 -15.25 -2.01 37.17
N ASP A 171 -15.51 -0.98 36.38
CA ASP A 171 -16.07 0.28 36.85
C ASP A 171 -16.99 0.87 35.78
N LEU A 172 -18.26 1.12 36.15
CA LEU A 172 -19.25 1.72 35.26
C LEU A 172 -19.10 3.25 35.17
N ASP A 173 -18.37 3.86 36.12
CA ASP A 173 -18.05 5.30 36.14
C ASP A 173 -16.84 5.66 35.27
N LEU A 174 -16.23 4.66 34.59
CA LEU A 174 -15.20 4.85 33.58
C LEU A 174 -15.72 4.57 32.16
N PRO A 175 -16.85 5.14 31.69
CA PRO A 175 -17.29 4.95 30.33
C PRO A 175 -16.26 5.57 29.37
N TRP A 176 -16.02 4.93 28.23
CA TRP A 176 -15.07 5.40 27.20
C TRP A 176 -13.59 5.33 27.59
N GLN A 177 -13.23 4.52 28.58
CA GLN A 177 -11.84 4.19 28.93
C GLN A 177 -11.49 2.72 28.69
N GLY A 178 -10.35 2.44 28.07
CA GLY A 178 -9.83 1.07 27.91
C GLY A 178 -8.41 0.97 28.44
N PHE A 179 -8.02 -0.22 28.89
CA PHE A 179 -6.65 -0.52 29.31
C PHE A 179 -6.04 -1.54 28.35
N VAL A 180 -4.81 -1.27 27.91
CA VAL A 180 -4.05 -2.11 26.98
C VAL A 180 -2.72 -2.45 27.62
N GLN A 181 -2.43 -3.74 27.74
CA GLN A 181 -1.10 -4.22 28.09
C GLN A 181 -0.49 -4.89 26.87
N THR A 182 0.71 -4.45 26.49
CA THR A 182 1.42 -5.03 25.36
C THR A 182 2.92 -4.91 25.54
N LYS A 183 3.68 -5.65 24.73
CA LYS A 183 5.14 -5.59 24.78
C LYS A 183 5.66 -4.33 24.11
N ARG A 184 6.85 -3.88 24.53
CA ARG A 184 7.62 -2.90 23.77
C ARG A 184 7.94 -3.43 22.36
N PRO A 185 7.96 -2.58 21.32
CA PRO A 185 8.46 -2.97 20.00
C PRO A 185 9.85 -3.59 20.14
N SER A 186 10.08 -4.75 19.51
CA SER A 186 11.41 -5.32 19.45
C SER A 186 12.31 -4.35 18.67
N SER A 187 13.38 -3.87 19.30
CA SER A 187 14.49 -3.29 18.55
C SER A 187 15.08 -4.37 17.64
N SER A 188 15.41 -4.04 16.39
CA SER A 188 16.15 -4.96 15.49
C SER A 188 17.59 -5.19 15.94
N ILE A 189 17.98 -4.66 17.10
CA ILE A 189 19.11 -5.15 17.87
C ILE A 189 18.67 -6.52 18.38
N ALA A 190 18.95 -7.56 17.59
CA ALA A 190 18.63 -8.94 17.88
C ALA A 190 18.97 -9.29 19.33
N ALA A 191 18.32 -10.32 19.85
CA ALA A 191 18.65 -10.96 21.13
C ALA A 191 20.12 -11.43 21.23
N ASP A 192 20.91 -11.27 20.16
CA ASP A 192 22.35 -11.53 20.05
C ASP A 192 23.22 -10.24 20.05
N GLY A 193 22.64 -9.09 20.40
CA GLY A 193 23.28 -7.78 20.24
C GLY A 193 23.13 -7.23 18.82
N PRO A 194 23.52 -5.97 18.58
CA PRO A 194 23.46 -5.42 17.24
C PRO A 194 24.38 -6.28 16.36
N VAL A 195 23.87 -6.79 15.23
CA VAL A 195 24.74 -7.21 14.13
C VAL A 195 25.34 -5.92 13.57
N ILE A 196 26.28 -5.37 14.33
CA ILE A 196 27.24 -4.41 13.84
C ILE A 196 27.98 -5.21 12.79
N GLY A 197 27.76 -4.88 11.52
CA GLY A 197 28.61 -5.38 10.45
C GLY A 197 30.03 -4.94 10.76
N ALA A 198 30.77 -5.77 11.48
CA ALA A 198 32.20 -5.68 11.54
C ALA A 198 32.73 -6.02 10.15
N TRP A 199 33.83 -5.36 9.80
CA TRP A 199 34.51 -5.40 8.51
C TRP A 199 33.84 -4.67 7.35
N ASP A 200 32.52 -4.80 7.09
CA ASP A 200 31.88 -4.22 5.88
C ASP A 200 30.50 -3.53 6.11
N GLY A 201 30.19 -3.09 7.34
CA GLY A 201 28.88 -2.51 7.71
C GLY A 201 28.83 -0.99 7.92
N LEU A 202 27.72 -0.53 8.53
CA LEU A 202 27.32 0.88 8.74
C LEU A 202 28.29 1.75 9.59
N ALA A 203 29.35 1.18 10.15
CA ALA A 203 30.34 1.86 10.98
C ALA A 203 31.74 1.75 10.32
N GLY A 204 32.00 2.65 9.36
CA GLY A 204 33.31 2.77 8.70
C GLY A 204 34.36 3.46 9.57
N TRP A 205 35.63 3.37 9.16
CA TRP A 205 36.83 3.79 9.90
C TRP A 205 36.89 5.27 10.37
N ASP A 206 35.98 6.12 9.92
CA ASP A 206 35.99 7.56 10.20
C ASP A 206 34.66 8.12 10.74
N GLN A 207 33.76 7.25 11.24
CA GLN A 207 32.54 7.75 11.87
C GLN A 207 32.78 8.13 13.35
N SER A 208 32.41 9.35 13.70
CA SER A 208 32.43 9.80 15.09
C SER A 208 31.48 8.94 15.94
N PHE A 209 31.82 8.76 17.23
CA PHE A 209 30.98 8.06 18.21
C PHE A 209 29.52 8.58 18.24
N LEU A 210 29.29 9.85 17.90
CA LEU A 210 27.95 10.44 17.79
C LEU A 210 27.18 9.92 16.56
N GLY A 211 27.82 9.83 15.40
CA GLY A 211 27.22 9.25 14.19
C GLY A 211 26.88 7.76 14.35
N PHE A 212 27.73 7.03 15.10
CA PHE A 212 27.48 5.64 15.48
C PHE A 212 26.24 5.49 16.38
N ASN A 213 26.10 6.37 17.37
CA ASN A 213 24.96 6.36 18.30
C ASN A 213 23.64 6.75 17.60
N ASP A 214 23.68 7.67 16.63
CA ASP A 214 22.50 8.05 15.84
C ASP A 214 22.05 6.93 14.90
N ALA A 215 22.99 6.21 14.26
CA ALA A 215 22.69 5.04 13.44
C ALA A 215 22.10 3.86 14.25
N LEU A 216 22.51 3.69 15.51
CA LEU A 216 21.91 2.72 16.43
C LEU A 216 20.52 3.15 16.89
N ARG A 217 20.32 4.44 17.20
CA ARG A 217 19.01 4.98 17.57
C ARG A 217 17.98 4.87 16.45
N SER A 218 18.39 5.03 15.19
CA SER A 218 17.49 4.83 14.04
C SER A 218 17.06 3.37 13.85
N GLN A 219 17.70 2.41 14.52
CA GLN A 219 17.32 0.99 14.49
C GLN A 219 16.45 0.56 15.68
N ILE A 220 16.21 1.46 16.64
CA ILE A 220 15.30 1.20 17.77
C ILE A 220 13.92 1.70 17.38
N THR A 221 12.97 0.77 17.21
CA THR A 221 11.57 1.12 17.04
C THR A 221 11.05 1.81 18.31
N PRO A 222 10.65 3.09 18.25
CA PRO A 222 10.26 3.83 19.45
C PRO A 222 8.87 3.42 19.95
N ASP A 223 8.63 3.58 21.26
CA ASP A 223 7.33 3.32 21.89
C ASP A 223 6.19 4.14 21.22
N SER A 224 6.52 5.30 20.63
CA SER A 224 5.57 6.16 19.91
C SER A 224 4.84 5.40 18.79
N VAL A 225 5.47 4.41 18.16
CA VAL A 225 4.81 3.59 17.12
C VAL A 225 3.61 2.82 17.68
N VAL A 226 3.66 2.39 18.95
CA VAL A 226 2.53 1.74 19.61
C VAL A 226 1.40 2.73 19.83
N TYR A 227 1.71 3.91 20.38
CA TYR A 227 0.70 4.95 20.61
C TYR A 227 0.06 5.44 19.31
N ASP A 228 0.84 5.61 18.25
CA ASP A 228 0.35 5.99 16.92
C ASP A 228 -0.57 4.91 16.34
N ALA A 229 -0.23 3.63 16.51
CA ALA A 229 -1.08 2.52 16.08
C ALA A 229 -2.41 2.47 16.85
N ILE A 230 -2.38 2.72 18.16
CA ILE A 230 -3.59 2.79 19.00
C ILE A 230 -4.45 4.00 18.59
N ASN A 231 -3.85 5.18 18.44
CA ASN A 231 -4.56 6.40 18.05
C ASN A 231 -5.17 6.29 16.65
N ALA A 232 -4.53 5.55 15.74
CA ALA A 232 -5.06 5.33 14.39
C ALA A 232 -6.34 4.47 14.35
N VAL A 233 -6.61 3.66 15.38
CA VAL A 233 -7.73 2.70 15.37
C VAL A 233 -8.72 2.89 16.51
N LYS A 234 -8.38 3.64 17.57
CA LYS A 234 -9.33 3.89 18.66
C LYS A 234 -10.49 4.78 18.19
N PRO A 235 -11.68 4.66 18.78
CA PRO A 235 -12.72 5.65 18.58
C PRO A 235 -12.28 7.03 19.10
N GLU A 236 -12.74 8.08 18.45
CA GLU A 236 -12.59 9.44 18.98
C GLU A 236 -13.34 9.59 20.31
N GLY A 237 -12.78 10.40 21.22
CA GLY A 237 -13.36 10.60 22.57
C GLY A 237 -13.13 9.45 23.56
N VAL A 238 -12.44 8.37 23.16
CA VAL A 238 -12.04 7.27 24.05
C VAL A 238 -10.61 7.48 24.56
N THR A 239 -10.41 7.25 25.86
CA THR A 239 -9.08 7.20 26.49
C THR A 239 -8.59 5.76 26.53
N VAL A 240 -7.39 5.51 26.00
CA VAL A 240 -6.76 4.19 26.08
C VAL A 240 -5.48 4.32 26.91
N TRP A 241 -5.48 3.69 28.07
CA TRP A 241 -4.32 3.62 28.95
C TRP A 241 -3.43 2.45 28.53
N VAL A 242 -2.13 2.71 28.38
CA VAL A 242 -1.19 1.73 27.84
C VAL A 242 -0.15 1.38 28.88
N GLN A 243 0.02 0.08 29.13
CA GLN A 243 1.13 -0.47 29.87
C GLN A 243 2.05 -1.21 28.89
N LEU A 244 3.29 -0.74 28.80
CA LEU A 244 4.33 -1.40 28.01
C LEU A 244 5.22 -2.24 28.92
N SER A 245 5.35 -3.53 28.61
CA SER A 245 6.24 -4.49 29.29
C SER A 245 7.47 -4.85 28.45
#